data_AF-A0A8S7AZT2-F1
#
_entry.id   AF-A0A8S7AZT2-F1
#
_cell.length_a   1.000
_cell.length_b   1.000
_cell.length_c   1.000
_cell.angle_alpha   90.00
_cell.angle_beta   90.00
_cell.angle_gamma   90.00
#
_symmetry.space_group_name_H-M   'P 1'
#
loop_
_entity.id
_entity.type
_entity.pdbx_description
1 polymer ?
#
loop_
_entity_poly.entity_id
_entity_poly.type
_entity_poly.pdbx_seq_one_letter_code
_entity_poly.pdbx_strand_id
1 'polypeptide(L)'
;MLMITSFANPRVAQAFVDYMATQGVILTIQQHNQSDVWLADESQAERVRAELARFLENPADPRYLAASWQAGHTGSGLHYRRYPFFAALRERAGPVTWVMMIACVVVFIAMQILGDQEVMLWLAWPFDPTLKFEFWRYFTHALMHFSLMHILFNLLWWWNLGGAVEKRLGSGKLIVITLISALLSGYVQQKFSGPWFGGLSGVVYALMGYVWLRGERDPQSGIYLQRGLIIFALIWIVAGWFDLFGMSMANGAHIAGLAVGLAMAFVDSLNARKRK
;
A
#
# COMPACT_ATOMS: atom_id res chain seq x y z
N MET A 1 4.77 37.07 29.91
CA MET A 1 4.83 35.96 28.94
C MET A 1 4.53 36.55 27.58
N LEU A 2 5.51 36.52 26.68
CA LEU A 2 5.47 37.19 25.39
C LEU A 2 5.42 36.16 24.26
N MET A 3 4.45 36.28 23.36
CA MET A 3 4.40 35.46 22.14
C MET A 3 5.49 35.94 21.17
N ILE A 4 6.38 35.03 20.77
CA ILE A 4 7.50 35.34 19.88
C ILE A 4 7.10 35.12 18.42
N THR A 5 6.50 33.96 18.12
CA THR A 5 6.09 33.60 16.76
C THR A 5 5.14 32.40 16.78
N SER A 6 4.60 32.08 15.61
CA SER A 6 3.82 30.87 15.34
C SER A 6 4.44 30.11 14.17
N PHE A 7 4.53 28.78 14.30
CA PHE A 7 4.97 27.89 13.23
C PHE A 7 3.83 27.01 12.73
N ALA A 8 3.72 26.86 11.41
CA ALA A 8 2.80 25.91 10.80
C ALA A 8 3.20 24.44 11.03
N ASN A 9 4.50 24.16 11.18
CA ASN A 9 5.01 22.80 11.41
C ASN A 9 5.47 22.64 12.88
N PRO A 10 4.83 21.75 13.66
CA PRO A 10 5.18 21.52 15.06
C PRO A 10 6.63 21.06 15.28
N ARG A 11 7.22 20.32 14.33
CA ARG A 11 8.63 19.90 14.45
C ARG A 11 9.61 21.06 14.34
N VAL A 12 9.28 22.04 13.49
CA VAL A 12 10.12 23.23 13.28
C VAL A 12 10.07 24.10 14.54
N ALA A 13 8.89 24.25 15.15
CA ALA A 13 8.76 24.90 16.45
C ALA A 13 9.61 24.22 17.53
N GLN A 14 9.54 22.89 17.61
CA GLN A 14 10.29 22.11 18.59
C GLN A 14 11.81 22.29 18.42
N ALA A 15 12.32 22.23 17.20
CA ALA A 15 13.75 22.41 16.93
C ALA A 15 14.27 23.78 17.40
N PHE A 16 13.48 24.85 17.21
CA PHE A 16 13.81 26.18 17.70
C PHE A 16 13.80 26.25 19.23
N VAL A 17 12.79 25.67 19.88
CA VAL A 17 12.69 25.62 21.34
C VAL A 17 13.85 24.84 21.97
N ASP A 18 14.19 23.69 21.40
CA ASP A 18 15.30 22.85 21.86
C ASP A 18 16.63 23.62 21.78
N TYR A 19 16.87 24.33 20.67
CA TYR A 19 18.05 25.17 20.53
C TYR A 19 18.12 26.28 21.57
N MET A 20 17.02 27.01 21.78
CA MET A 20 16.99 28.09 22.76
C MET A 20 17.18 27.58 24.19
N ALA A 21 16.72 26.35 24.49
CA ALA A 21 17.01 25.68 25.76
C ALA A 21 18.52 25.42 25.95
N THR A 22 19.26 25.00 24.91
CA THR A 22 20.73 24.88 24.99
C THR A 22 21.44 26.22 25.26
N GLN A 23 20.79 27.33 24.92
CA GLN A 23 21.27 28.69 25.15
C GLN A 23 20.85 29.28 26.50
N GLY A 24 20.20 28.47 27.36
CA GLY A 24 19.71 28.85 28.68
C GLY A 24 18.38 29.61 28.67
N VAL A 25 17.66 29.60 27.54
CA VAL A 25 16.39 30.33 27.36
C VAL A 25 15.22 29.34 27.35
N ILE A 26 14.29 29.51 28.28
CA ILE A 26 13.11 28.64 28.39
C ILE A 26 11.98 29.21 27.53
N LEU A 27 11.65 28.47 26.47
CA LEU A 27 10.50 28.72 25.61
C LEU A 27 9.45 27.64 25.83
N THR A 28 8.17 28.00 25.67
CA THR A 28 7.04 27.08 25.81
C THR A 28 6.22 27.06 24.52
N ILE A 29 5.74 25.88 24.13
CA ILE A 29 4.89 25.70 22.95
C ILE A 29 3.44 25.56 23.39
N GLN A 30 2.55 26.36 22.82
CA GLN A 30 1.10 26.19 22.97
C GLN A 30 0.50 25.78 21.61
N GLN A 31 -0.28 24.68 21.61
CA GLN A 31 -0.91 24.12 20.41
C GLN A 31 -2.36 24.62 20.32
N HIS A 32 -2.66 25.44 19.31
CA HIS A 32 -4.04 25.80 18.94
C HIS A 32 -4.35 25.31 17.52
N ASN A 33 -4.09 26.15 16.51
CA ASN A 33 -4.21 25.82 15.08
C ASN A 33 -2.84 25.78 14.39
N GLN A 34 -1.86 26.45 15.00
CA GLN A 34 -0.45 26.45 14.69
C GLN A 34 0.31 26.29 16.03
N SER A 35 1.63 26.12 15.96
CA SER A 35 2.48 25.95 17.13
C SER A 35 3.03 27.31 17.58
N ASP A 36 2.39 27.91 18.58
CA ASP A 36 2.76 29.23 19.11
C ASP A 36 3.89 29.08 20.12
N VAL A 37 4.95 29.88 19.97
CA VAL A 37 6.13 29.85 20.84
C VAL A 37 6.13 31.07 21.76
N TRP A 38 6.14 30.81 23.06
CA TRP A 38 6.02 31.80 24.12
C TRP A 38 7.29 31.87 24.96
N LEU A 39 7.73 33.09 25.26
CA LEU A 39 8.87 33.40 26.12
C LEU A 39 8.37 33.82 27.50
N ALA A 40 8.92 33.18 28.55
CA ALA A 40 8.57 33.50 29.93
C ALA A 40 9.25 34.79 30.42
N ASP A 41 10.53 34.98 30.10
CA ASP A 41 11.36 36.11 30.51
C ASP A 41 11.50 37.14 29.38
N GLU A 42 10.78 38.26 29.51
CA GLU A 42 10.72 39.31 28.48
C GLU A 42 12.04 40.08 28.32
N SER A 43 12.94 40.03 29.32
CA SER A 43 14.26 40.68 29.22
C SER A 43 15.14 40.08 28.12
N GLN A 44 14.83 38.84 27.70
CA GLN A 44 15.58 38.12 26.66
C GLN A 44 14.94 38.23 25.27
N ALA A 45 13.85 39.00 25.13
CA ALA A 45 13.06 39.05 23.89
C ALA A 45 13.89 39.44 22.65
N GLU A 46 14.79 40.42 22.77
CA GLU A 46 15.67 40.84 21.68
C GLU A 46 16.60 39.71 21.22
N ARG A 47 17.18 38.97 22.18
CA ARG A 47 18.05 37.82 21.90
C ARG A 47 17.28 36.71 21.17
N VAL A 48 16.06 36.40 21.62
CA VAL A 48 15.23 35.37 20.99
C VAL A 48 14.78 35.79 19.59
N ARG A 49 14.39 37.05 19.40
CA ARG A 49 13.98 37.57 18.08
C ARG A 49 15.13 37.58 17.08
N ALA A 50 16.34 37.95 17.51
CA ALA A 50 17.53 37.92 16.67
C ALA A 50 17.89 36.49 16.22
N GLU A 51 17.77 35.51 17.12
CA GLU A 51 18.02 34.11 16.77
C GLU A 51 16.88 33.53 15.92
N LEU A 52 15.63 33.91 16.18
CA LEU A 52 14.49 33.51 15.37
C LEU A 52 14.66 33.97 13.91
N ALA A 53 15.15 35.19 13.68
CA ALA A 53 15.42 35.67 12.33
C ALA A 53 16.42 34.75 11.59
N ARG A 54 17.52 34.36 12.25
CA ARG A 54 18.50 33.42 11.68
C ARG A 54 17.93 32.02 11.48
N PHE A 55 17.08 31.56 12.39
CA PHE A 55 16.41 30.27 12.29
C PHE A 55 15.46 30.22 11.08
N LEU A 56 14.71 31.30 10.84
CA LEU A 56 13.78 31.38 9.70
C LEU A 56 14.51 31.42 8.35
N GLU A 57 15.73 31.96 8.28
CA GLU A 57 16.56 31.95 7.08
C GLU A 57 17.05 30.54 6.73
N ASN A 58 17.47 29.75 7.73
CA ASN A 58 17.90 28.36 7.52
C ASN A 58 17.46 27.43 8.66
N PRO A 59 16.20 26.94 8.66
CA PRO A 59 15.68 26.08 9.72
C PRO A 59 16.34 24.70 9.77
N ALA A 60 17.00 24.28 8.68
CA ALA A 60 17.64 22.98 8.54
C ALA A 60 19.13 23.01 8.92
N ASP A 61 19.63 24.11 9.46
CA ASP A 61 21.01 24.23 9.93
C ASP A 61 21.32 23.12 10.96
N PRO A 62 22.46 22.40 10.80
CA PRO A 62 22.88 21.35 11.73
C PRO A 62 22.84 21.75 13.21
N ARG A 63 23.05 23.03 13.56
CA ARG A 63 23.03 23.50 14.96
C ARG A 63 21.66 23.33 15.64
N TYR A 64 20.57 23.54 14.89
CA TYR A 64 19.21 23.40 15.42
C TYR A 64 18.81 21.93 15.52
N LEU A 65 19.22 21.13 14.54
CA LEU A 65 18.99 19.68 14.56
C LEU A 65 19.77 18.99 15.68
N ALA A 66 21.03 19.37 15.90
CA ALA A 66 21.87 18.84 16.97
C ALA A 66 21.31 19.18 18.37
N ALA A 67 20.72 20.37 18.53
CA ALA A 67 20.10 20.77 19.79
C ALA A 67 18.92 19.87 20.17
N SER A 68 18.09 19.44 19.21
CA SER A 68 17.01 18.47 19.48
C SER A 68 17.52 17.11 19.98
N TRP A 69 18.73 16.69 19.59
CA TRP A 69 19.35 15.48 20.13
C TRP A 69 19.91 15.66 21.55
N GLN A 70 20.47 16.84 21.83
CA GLN A 70 21.05 17.17 23.14
C GLN A 70 19.99 17.48 24.20
N ALA A 71 18.87 18.09 23.79
CA ALA A 71 17.79 18.48 24.69
C ALA A 71 17.02 17.27 25.27
N GLY A 72 17.07 16.09 24.62
CA GLY A 72 16.69 14.79 25.21
C GLY A 72 15.27 14.66 25.80
N HIS A 73 14.40 15.67 25.67
CA HIS A 73 13.09 15.68 26.28
C HIS A 73 12.06 14.99 25.37
N THR A 74 11.62 13.80 25.78
CA THR A 74 10.55 13.03 25.10
C THR A 74 9.14 13.60 25.32
N GLY A 75 9.02 14.66 26.13
CA GLY A 75 7.76 15.33 26.51
C GLY A 75 7.38 16.52 25.64
N SER A 76 7.60 16.48 24.33
CA SER A 76 7.36 17.61 23.40
C SER A 76 5.88 17.99 23.22
N GLY A 77 4.93 17.34 23.90
CA GLY A 77 3.50 17.58 23.72
C GLY A 77 2.98 17.28 22.30
N LEU A 78 3.83 16.73 21.42
CA LEU A 78 3.50 16.33 20.06
C LEU A 78 2.63 15.07 20.10
N HIS A 79 1.33 15.27 20.25
CA HIS A 79 0.35 14.21 20.10
C HIS A 79 0.25 13.80 18.63
N TYR A 80 1.06 12.81 18.21
CA TYR A 80 0.80 12.10 16.96
C TYR A 80 -0.56 11.42 17.08
N ARG A 81 -1.50 11.84 16.24
CA ARG A 81 -2.81 11.21 16.11
C ARG A 81 -2.59 9.73 15.80
N ARG A 82 -2.74 8.84 16.79
CA ARG A 82 -2.71 7.40 16.60
C ARG A 82 -3.84 7.04 15.65
N TYR A 83 -3.52 6.85 14.37
CA TYR A 83 -4.43 6.17 13.47
C TYR A 83 -4.53 4.72 13.95
N PRO A 84 -5.71 4.24 14.38
CA PRO A 84 -5.83 2.85 14.79
C PRO A 84 -5.52 1.98 13.57
N PHE A 85 -4.46 1.18 13.65
CA PHE A 85 -4.02 0.32 12.55
C PHE A 85 -5.18 -0.50 11.96
N PHE A 86 -6.01 -1.07 12.84
CA PHE A 86 -7.19 -1.83 12.45
C PHE A 86 -8.31 -0.99 11.81
N ALA A 87 -8.48 0.27 12.21
CA ALA A 87 -9.42 1.18 11.57
C ALA A 87 -8.94 1.52 10.15
N ALA A 88 -7.65 1.80 9.98
CA ALA A 88 -7.05 2.05 8.66
C ALA A 88 -7.09 0.82 7.74
N LEU A 89 -6.91 -0.40 8.31
CA LEU A 89 -7.04 -1.66 7.56
C LEU A 89 -8.47 -1.89 7.05
N ARG A 90 -9.45 -1.64 7.92
CA ARG A 90 -10.87 -1.85 7.65
C ARG A 90 -11.48 -0.78 6.74
N GLU A 91 -10.98 0.46 6.78
CA GLU A 91 -11.46 1.57 5.96
C GLU A 91 -11.16 1.39 4.45
N ARG A 92 -10.16 0.55 4.13
CA ARG A 92 -9.70 0.31 2.75
C ARG A 92 -10.23 -0.97 2.11
N ALA A 93 -10.73 -1.94 2.89
CA ALA A 93 -11.17 -3.24 2.38
C ALA A 93 -12.68 -3.43 2.52
N GLY A 94 -13.35 -3.63 1.39
CA GLY A 94 -14.75 -4.07 1.36
C GLY A 94 -14.88 -5.59 1.59
N PRO A 95 -16.10 -6.13 1.52
CA PRO A 95 -16.37 -7.53 1.85
C PRO A 95 -15.61 -8.52 0.95
N VAL A 96 -15.51 -8.29 -0.36
CA VAL A 96 -14.81 -9.20 -1.28
C VAL A 96 -13.32 -9.18 -1.01
N THR A 97 -12.77 -7.99 -0.76
CA THR A 97 -11.36 -7.83 -0.40
C THR A 97 -11.03 -8.65 0.85
N TRP A 98 -11.87 -8.55 1.88
CA TRP A 98 -11.70 -9.30 3.13
C TRP A 98 -11.83 -10.81 2.97
N VAL A 99 -12.88 -11.28 2.30
CA VAL A 99 -13.13 -12.72 2.12
C VAL A 99 -11.97 -13.38 1.39
N MET A 100 -11.44 -12.74 0.34
CA MET A 100 -10.27 -13.25 -0.38
C MET A 100 -9.02 -13.31 0.50
N MET A 101 -8.73 -12.26 1.27
CA MET A 101 -7.59 -12.26 2.19
C MET A 101 -7.69 -13.38 3.22
N ILE A 102 -8.86 -13.56 3.83
CA ILE A 102 -9.10 -14.63 4.81
C ILE A 102 -8.94 -16.00 4.14
N ALA A 103 -9.53 -16.21 2.96
CA ALA A 103 -9.42 -17.46 2.23
C ALA A 103 -7.96 -17.84 1.92
N CYS A 104 -7.16 -16.89 1.40
CA CYS A 104 -5.74 -17.12 1.15
C CYS A 104 -4.96 -17.45 2.43
N VAL A 105 -5.22 -16.76 3.54
CA VAL A 105 -4.54 -17.04 4.82
C VAL A 105 -4.93 -18.42 5.37
N VAL A 106 -6.21 -18.79 5.31
CA VAL A 106 -6.69 -20.12 5.74
C VAL A 106 -6.06 -21.22 4.91
N VAL A 107 -6.04 -21.08 3.57
CA VAL A 107 -5.40 -22.05 2.67
C VAL A 107 -3.90 -22.14 2.94
N PHE A 108 -3.23 -21.01 3.14
CA PHE A 108 -1.80 -20.99 3.46
C PHE A 108 -1.49 -21.72 4.76
N ILE A 109 -2.28 -21.50 5.82
CA ILE A 109 -2.15 -22.24 7.09
C ILE A 109 -2.38 -23.73 6.86
N ALA A 110 -3.40 -24.11 6.08
CA ALA A 110 -3.65 -25.51 5.75
C ALA A 110 -2.44 -26.16 5.03
N MET A 111 -1.79 -25.43 4.11
CA MET A 111 -0.57 -25.88 3.44
C MET A 111 0.59 -26.10 4.43
N GLN A 112 0.73 -25.24 5.46
CA GLN A 112 1.77 -25.42 6.47
C GLN A 112 1.52 -26.62 7.40
N ILE A 113 0.26 -26.98 7.62
CA ILE A 113 -0.12 -28.10 8.51
C ILE A 113 -0.13 -29.43 7.76
N LEU A 114 -0.70 -29.44 6.55
CA LEU A 114 -0.98 -30.66 5.78
C LEU A 114 0.12 -30.98 4.76
N GLY A 115 0.90 -29.99 4.34
CA GLY A 115 1.82 -30.07 3.21
C GLY A 115 1.26 -29.42 1.95
N ASP A 116 2.16 -28.87 1.12
CA ASP A 116 1.79 -28.19 -0.13
C ASP A 116 1.14 -29.17 -1.12
N GLN A 117 1.68 -30.38 -1.22
CA GLN A 117 1.23 -31.41 -2.15
C GLN A 117 -0.21 -31.84 -1.83
N GLU A 118 -0.52 -32.06 -0.56
CA GLU A 118 -1.82 -32.48 -0.06
C GLU A 118 -2.88 -31.45 -0.40
N VAL A 119 -2.61 -30.17 -0.18
CA VAL A 119 -3.56 -29.10 -0.53
C VAL A 119 -3.69 -28.92 -2.04
N MET A 120 -2.59 -29.03 -2.79
CA MET A 120 -2.62 -28.96 -4.26
C MET A 120 -3.48 -30.07 -4.88
N LEU A 121 -3.48 -31.28 -4.33
CA LEU A 121 -4.36 -32.35 -4.81
C LEU A 121 -5.85 -31.94 -4.78
N TRP A 122 -6.26 -31.06 -3.88
CA TRP A 122 -7.65 -30.56 -3.80
C TRP A 122 -7.91 -29.27 -4.58
N LEU A 123 -6.92 -28.36 -4.63
CA LEU A 123 -7.14 -26.98 -5.09
C LEU A 123 -6.43 -26.60 -6.39
N ALA A 124 -5.46 -27.39 -6.86
CA ALA A 124 -4.73 -27.12 -8.09
C ALA A 124 -5.65 -27.24 -9.32
N TRP A 125 -5.22 -26.61 -10.42
CA TRP A 125 -5.85 -26.73 -11.73
C TRP A 125 -6.05 -28.21 -12.11
N PRO A 126 -7.11 -28.60 -12.86
CA PRO A 126 -7.32 -30.00 -13.23
C PRO A 126 -6.08 -30.62 -13.89
N PHE A 127 -5.46 -31.56 -13.18
CA PHE A 127 -4.22 -32.24 -13.60
C PHE A 127 -4.46 -33.63 -14.19
N ASP A 128 -5.70 -34.11 -14.14
CA ASP A 128 -6.13 -35.38 -14.71
C ASP A 128 -7.51 -35.23 -15.41
N PRO A 129 -7.79 -35.91 -16.53
CA PRO A 129 -9.07 -35.82 -17.23
C PRO A 129 -10.30 -36.20 -16.40
N THR A 130 -10.14 -36.93 -15.30
CA THR A 130 -11.22 -37.23 -14.33
C THR A 130 -11.65 -36.00 -13.54
N LEU A 131 -10.74 -35.03 -13.35
CA LEU A 131 -10.97 -33.83 -12.53
C LEU A 131 -11.54 -32.64 -13.32
N LYS A 132 -11.76 -32.79 -14.64
CA LYS A 132 -12.19 -31.68 -15.52
C LYS A 132 -13.55 -31.05 -15.16
N PHE A 133 -14.38 -31.78 -14.41
CA PHE A 133 -15.68 -31.29 -13.94
C PHE A 133 -15.66 -30.77 -12.50
N GLU A 134 -14.50 -30.79 -11.86
CA GLU A 134 -14.29 -30.16 -10.55
C GLU A 134 -14.09 -28.66 -10.74
N PHE A 135 -15.19 -27.95 -11.06
CA PHE A 135 -15.15 -26.57 -11.57
C PHE A 135 -14.47 -25.56 -10.64
N TRP A 136 -14.39 -25.83 -9.34
CA TRP A 136 -13.69 -24.96 -8.40
C TRP A 136 -12.20 -24.86 -8.73
N ARG A 137 -11.58 -25.92 -9.28
CA ARG A 137 -10.15 -25.98 -9.61
C ARG A 137 -9.70 -24.95 -10.62
N TYR A 138 -10.62 -24.42 -11.44
CA TYR A 138 -10.34 -23.33 -12.38
C TYR A 138 -10.16 -21.97 -11.71
N PHE A 139 -10.37 -21.89 -10.38
CA PHE A 139 -10.27 -20.66 -9.60
C PHE A 139 -9.46 -20.84 -8.31
N THR A 140 -9.56 -21.99 -7.64
CA THR A 140 -8.95 -22.22 -6.32
C THR A 140 -7.43 -22.20 -6.33
N HIS A 141 -6.79 -22.41 -7.48
CA HIS A 141 -5.34 -22.25 -7.62
C HIS A 141 -4.87 -20.84 -7.20
N ALA A 142 -5.71 -19.81 -7.36
CA ALA A 142 -5.37 -18.44 -6.96
C ALA A 142 -5.28 -18.25 -5.43
N LEU A 143 -5.77 -19.20 -4.62
CA LEU A 143 -5.74 -19.13 -3.16
C LEU A 143 -4.45 -19.68 -2.54
N MET A 144 -3.76 -20.57 -3.24
CA MET A 144 -2.56 -21.26 -2.76
C MET A 144 -1.32 -20.36 -2.86
N HIS A 145 -0.43 -20.40 -1.87
CA HIS A 145 0.82 -19.64 -1.87
C HIS A 145 1.96 -20.47 -1.26
N PHE A 146 3.14 -20.43 -1.87
CA PHE A 146 4.26 -21.35 -1.56
C PHE A 146 5.40 -20.71 -0.75
N SER A 147 5.25 -19.44 -0.34
CA SER A 147 6.20 -18.80 0.58
C SER A 147 5.56 -17.61 1.29
N LEU A 148 6.14 -17.24 2.43
CA LEU A 148 5.66 -16.09 3.21
C LEU A 148 5.73 -14.79 2.41
N MET A 149 6.82 -14.58 1.65
CA MET A 149 6.98 -13.41 0.79
C MET A 149 5.91 -13.40 -0.32
N HIS A 150 5.63 -14.55 -0.92
CA HIS A 150 4.64 -14.65 -1.98
C HIS A 150 3.24 -14.24 -1.50
N ILE A 151 2.76 -14.78 -0.37
CA ILE A 151 1.44 -14.41 0.17
C ILE A 151 1.40 -12.96 0.65
N LEU A 152 2.45 -12.50 1.34
CA LEU A 152 2.50 -11.15 1.91
C LEU A 152 2.32 -10.08 0.82
N PHE A 153 3.10 -10.16 -0.25
CA PHE A 153 3.04 -9.14 -1.30
C PHE A 153 1.79 -9.26 -2.16
N ASN A 154 1.30 -10.48 -2.44
CA ASN A 154 0.03 -10.64 -3.15
C ASN A 154 -1.14 -10.05 -2.35
N LEU A 155 -1.22 -10.32 -1.05
CA LEU A 155 -2.27 -9.78 -0.20
C LEU A 155 -2.13 -8.27 0.03
N LEU A 156 -0.90 -7.74 0.09
CA LEU A 156 -0.67 -6.29 0.15
C LEU A 156 -1.21 -5.58 -1.09
N TRP A 157 -0.90 -6.10 -2.27
CA TRP A 157 -1.38 -5.56 -3.54
C TRP A 157 -2.89 -5.72 -3.70
N TRP A 158 -3.42 -6.89 -3.37
CA TRP A 158 -4.86 -7.15 -3.38
C TRP A 158 -5.60 -6.20 -2.43
N TRP A 159 -5.12 -6.04 -1.20
CA TRP A 159 -5.72 -5.14 -0.22
C TRP A 159 -5.73 -3.69 -0.71
N ASN A 160 -4.63 -3.21 -1.30
CA ASN A 160 -4.52 -1.85 -1.80
C ASN A 160 -5.36 -1.61 -3.07
N LEU A 161 -5.13 -2.41 -4.12
CA LEU A 161 -5.74 -2.21 -5.43
C LEU A 161 -7.16 -2.75 -5.48
N GLY A 162 -7.38 -3.96 -4.96
CA GLY A 162 -8.70 -4.58 -4.88
C GLY A 162 -9.63 -3.76 -3.99
N GLY A 163 -9.14 -3.33 -2.82
CA GLY A 163 -9.89 -2.43 -1.94
C GLY A 163 -10.28 -1.10 -2.60
N ALA A 164 -9.36 -0.48 -3.36
CA ALA A 164 -9.67 0.72 -4.13
C ALA A 164 -10.73 0.49 -5.22
N VAL A 165 -10.62 -0.61 -5.96
CA VAL A 165 -11.61 -1.01 -6.98
C VAL A 165 -12.98 -1.27 -6.34
N GLU A 166 -13.04 -2.04 -5.26
CA GLU A 166 -14.28 -2.38 -4.58
C GLU A 166 -14.97 -1.15 -4.00
N LYS A 167 -14.22 -0.23 -3.39
CA LYS A 167 -14.77 0.98 -2.78
C LYS A 167 -15.29 1.98 -3.81
N ARG A 168 -14.63 2.09 -4.97
CA ARG A 168 -14.95 3.11 -6.00
C ARG A 168 -15.90 2.60 -7.07
N LEU A 169 -15.80 1.33 -7.45
CA LEU A 169 -16.57 0.72 -8.55
C LEU A 169 -17.51 -0.40 -8.09
N GLY A 170 -17.49 -0.74 -6.80
CA GLY A 170 -18.35 -1.75 -6.21
C GLY A 170 -17.77 -3.17 -6.24
N SER A 171 -18.24 -4.01 -5.31
CA SER A 171 -17.82 -5.41 -5.16
C SER A 171 -18.01 -6.25 -6.42
N GLY A 172 -19.07 -6.00 -7.19
CA GLY A 172 -19.34 -6.72 -8.44
C GLY A 172 -18.20 -6.56 -9.47
N LYS A 173 -17.62 -5.36 -9.58
CA LYS A 173 -16.49 -5.13 -10.49
C LYS A 173 -15.25 -5.92 -10.07
N LEU A 174 -14.96 -5.93 -8.76
CA LEU A 174 -13.83 -6.69 -8.22
C LEU A 174 -14.00 -8.20 -8.45
N ILE A 175 -15.20 -8.74 -8.22
CA ILE A 175 -15.52 -10.16 -8.48
C ILE A 175 -15.25 -10.52 -9.95
N VAL A 176 -15.76 -9.74 -10.89
CA VAL A 176 -15.60 -10.03 -12.33
C VAL A 176 -14.13 -9.98 -12.74
N ILE A 177 -13.38 -8.96 -12.30
CA ILE A 177 -11.93 -8.89 -12.58
C ILE A 177 -11.23 -10.14 -12.01
N THR A 178 -11.55 -10.52 -10.77
CA THR A 178 -10.94 -11.66 -10.08
C THR A 178 -11.21 -12.97 -10.81
N LEU A 179 -12.47 -13.27 -11.14
CA LEU A 179 -12.86 -14.54 -11.77
C LEU A 179 -12.27 -14.67 -13.18
N ILE A 180 -12.36 -13.62 -14.01
CA ILE A 180 -11.85 -13.66 -15.39
C ILE A 180 -10.33 -13.78 -15.39
N SER A 181 -9.64 -12.98 -14.57
CA SER A 181 -8.19 -13.01 -14.51
C SER A 181 -7.66 -14.31 -13.91
N ALA A 182 -8.28 -14.86 -12.85
CA ALA A 182 -7.90 -16.16 -12.30
C ALA A 182 -8.01 -17.26 -13.36
N LEU A 183 -9.16 -17.34 -14.05
CA LEU A 183 -9.41 -18.35 -15.08
C LEU A 183 -8.43 -18.25 -16.25
N LEU A 184 -8.25 -17.05 -16.84
CA LEU A 184 -7.41 -16.88 -18.02
C LEU A 184 -5.93 -16.98 -17.70
N SER A 185 -5.49 -16.45 -16.55
CA SER A 185 -4.09 -16.60 -16.13
C SER A 185 -3.78 -18.05 -15.80
N GLY A 186 -4.69 -18.79 -15.14
CA GLY A 186 -4.56 -20.22 -14.91
C GLY A 186 -4.55 -21.04 -16.21
N TYR A 187 -5.43 -20.71 -17.17
CA TYR A 187 -5.46 -21.38 -18.48
C TYR A 187 -4.17 -21.19 -19.27
N VAL A 188 -3.59 -19.99 -19.25
CA VAL A 188 -2.30 -19.73 -19.90
C VAL A 188 -1.19 -20.48 -19.17
N GLN A 189 -1.15 -20.42 -17.84
CA GLN A 189 -0.12 -21.09 -17.05
C GLN A 189 -0.08 -22.60 -17.28
N GLN A 190 -1.23 -23.27 -17.18
CA GLN A 190 -1.30 -24.72 -17.40
C GLN A 190 -0.86 -25.11 -18.80
N LYS A 191 -1.13 -24.25 -19.80
CA LYS A 191 -0.82 -24.53 -21.20
C LYS A 191 0.69 -24.52 -21.47
N PHE A 192 1.44 -23.69 -20.75
CA PHE A 192 2.88 -23.50 -20.96
C PHE A 192 3.76 -24.21 -19.93
N SER A 193 3.26 -24.44 -18.71
CA SER A 193 4.08 -24.94 -17.60
C SER A 193 3.41 -26.04 -16.77
N GLY A 194 2.21 -26.50 -17.17
CA GLY A 194 1.48 -27.55 -16.48
C GLY A 194 0.66 -27.07 -15.27
N PRO A 195 -0.10 -27.97 -14.62
CA PRO A 195 -1.16 -27.62 -13.68
C PRO A 195 -0.69 -27.30 -12.25
N TRP A 196 0.58 -27.54 -11.93
CA TRP A 196 1.16 -27.39 -10.59
C TRP A 196 1.63 -25.96 -10.34
N PHE A 197 0.66 -25.06 -10.17
CA PHE A 197 0.90 -23.65 -9.87
C PHE A 197 -0.16 -23.13 -8.92
N GLY A 198 0.09 -21.95 -8.36
CA GLY A 198 -0.84 -21.28 -7.47
C GLY A 198 -0.39 -19.87 -7.14
N GLY A 199 -1.32 -19.07 -6.66
CA GLY A 199 -1.07 -17.70 -6.22
C GLY A 199 -2.02 -16.69 -6.84
N LEU A 200 -2.28 -15.63 -6.07
CA LEU A 200 -3.14 -14.53 -6.48
C LEU A 200 -2.47 -13.58 -7.50
N SER A 201 -1.21 -13.82 -7.86
CA SER A 201 -0.40 -12.91 -8.67
C SER A 201 -1.04 -12.60 -10.03
N GLY A 202 -1.63 -13.58 -10.73
CA GLY A 202 -2.34 -13.30 -12.00
C GLY A 202 -3.46 -12.27 -11.84
N VAL A 203 -4.20 -12.34 -10.74
CA VAL A 203 -5.25 -11.37 -10.39
C VAL A 203 -4.65 -10.02 -10.00
N VAL A 204 -3.55 -10.01 -9.24
CA VAL A 204 -2.84 -8.78 -8.87
C VAL A 204 -2.36 -8.02 -10.10
N TYR A 205 -1.80 -8.70 -11.09
CA TYR A 205 -1.38 -8.08 -12.34
C TYR A 205 -2.57 -7.52 -13.14
N ALA A 206 -3.70 -8.22 -13.12
CA ALA A 206 -4.94 -7.69 -13.69
C ALA A 206 -5.39 -6.41 -12.97
N LEU A 207 -5.33 -6.36 -11.64
CA LEU A 207 -5.66 -5.16 -10.88
C LEU A 207 -4.68 -4.01 -11.16
N MET A 208 -3.37 -4.29 -11.27
CA MET A 208 -2.37 -3.29 -11.63
C MET A 208 -2.68 -2.66 -13.00
N GLY A 209 -2.89 -3.49 -14.03
CA GLY A 209 -3.25 -3.02 -15.36
C GLY A 209 -4.58 -2.26 -15.38
N TYR A 210 -5.58 -2.78 -14.66
CA TYR A 210 -6.91 -2.16 -14.61
C TYR A 210 -6.86 -0.78 -13.95
N VAL A 211 -6.30 -0.68 -12.74
CA VAL A 211 -6.22 0.57 -11.96
C VAL A 211 -5.39 1.62 -12.68
N TRP A 212 -4.26 1.23 -13.26
CA TRP A 212 -3.39 2.13 -14.02
C TRP A 212 -4.10 2.69 -15.26
N LEU A 213 -4.58 1.81 -16.15
CA LEU A 213 -5.17 2.26 -17.41
C LEU A 213 -6.49 3.00 -17.20
N ARG A 214 -7.29 2.60 -16.20
CA ARG A 214 -8.54 3.30 -15.86
C ARG A 214 -8.25 4.71 -15.35
N GLY A 215 -7.23 4.88 -14.50
CA GLY A 215 -6.83 6.21 -14.02
C GLY A 215 -6.31 7.13 -15.12
N GLU A 216 -5.55 6.59 -16.08
CA GLU A 216 -5.03 7.36 -17.22
C GLU A 216 -6.16 7.76 -18.20
N ARG A 217 -7.12 6.86 -18.47
CA ARG A 217 -8.14 7.09 -19.50
C ARG A 217 -9.43 7.75 -19.00
N ASP A 218 -9.73 7.56 -17.71
CA ASP A 218 -10.92 8.06 -17.02
C ASP A 218 -10.56 8.57 -15.61
N PRO A 219 -9.85 9.71 -15.48
CA PRO A 219 -9.44 10.26 -14.18
C PRO A 219 -10.61 10.56 -13.23
N GLN A 220 -11.81 10.78 -13.80
CA GLN A 220 -13.02 11.06 -13.01
C GLN A 220 -13.59 9.81 -12.31
N SER A 221 -13.11 8.61 -12.66
CA SER A 221 -13.47 7.36 -11.96
C SER A 221 -13.04 7.34 -10.49
N GLY A 222 -12.12 8.22 -10.08
CA GLY A 222 -11.60 8.25 -8.71
C GLY A 222 -10.66 7.07 -8.37
N ILE A 223 -10.25 6.31 -9.39
CA ILE A 223 -9.22 5.26 -9.32
C ILE A 223 -8.01 5.74 -10.09
N TYR A 224 -6.84 5.67 -9.46
CA TYR A 224 -5.56 5.90 -10.12
C TYR A 224 -4.47 5.13 -9.38
N LEU A 225 -3.41 4.76 -10.12
CA LEU A 225 -2.22 4.16 -9.52
C LEU A 225 -1.20 5.26 -9.21
N GLN A 226 -0.85 5.45 -7.94
CA GLN A 226 0.12 6.47 -7.54
C GLN A 226 1.50 6.16 -8.15
N ARG A 227 2.22 7.19 -8.63
CA ARG A 227 3.51 7.03 -9.33
C ARG A 227 4.53 6.15 -8.59
N GLY A 228 4.65 6.29 -7.26
CA GLY A 228 5.53 5.44 -6.45
C GLY A 228 5.14 3.96 -6.49
N LEU A 229 3.83 3.66 -6.52
CA LEU A 229 3.33 2.29 -6.66
C LEU A 229 3.54 1.75 -8.08
N ILE A 230 3.56 2.59 -9.12
CA ILE A 230 3.91 2.16 -10.48
C ILE A 230 5.35 1.66 -10.51
N ILE A 231 6.29 2.43 -9.95
CA ILE A 231 7.71 2.02 -9.89
C ILE A 231 7.85 0.74 -9.08
N PHE A 232 7.20 0.67 -7.92
CA PHE A 232 7.24 -0.52 -7.08
C PHE A 232 6.62 -1.75 -7.78
N ALA A 233 5.51 -1.58 -8.51
CA ALA A 233 4.93 -2.63 -9.34
C ALA A 233 5.90 -3.08 -10.42
N LEU A 234 6.53 -2.16 -11.16
CA LEU A 234 7.51 -2.51 -12.19
C LEU A 234 8.71 -3.29 -11.63
N ILE A 235 9.23 -2.89 -10.47
CA ILE A 235 10.29 -3.64 -9.77
C ILE A 235 9.82 -5.06 -9.45
N TRP A 236 8.59 -5.20 -8.95
CA TRP A 236 8.00 -6.51 -8.65
C TRP A 236 7.83 -7.38 -9.91
N ILE A 237 7.42 -6.77 -11.03
CA ILE A 237 7.32 -7.44 -12.33
C ILE A 237 8.68 -7.96 -12.78
N VAL A 238 9.69 -7.08 -12.78
CA VAL A 238 11.06 -7.41 -13.17
C VAL A 238 11.62 -8.50 -12.26
N ALA A 239 11.45 -8.38 -10.95
CA ALA A 239 11.97 -9.35 -9.99
C ALA A 239 11.33 -10.74 -10.16
N GLY A 240 10.02 -10.80 -10.47
CA GLY A 240 9.36 -12.04 -10.82
C GLY A 240 9.85 -12.63 -12.15
N TRP A 241 10.04 -11.78 -13.17
CA TRP A 241 10.49 -12.19 -14.49
C TRP A 241 11.88 -12.83 -14.49
N PHE A 242 12.81 -12.27 -13.70
CA PHE A 242 14.20 -12.74 -13.58
C PHE A 242 14.42 -13.78 -12.47
N ASP A 243 13.34 -14.31 -11.88
CA ASP A 243 13.39 -15.30 -10.80
C ASP A 243 14.29 -14.90 -9.62
N LEU A 244 14.27 -13.61 -9.26
CA LEU A 244 15.12 -13.06 -8.18
C LEU A 244 14.72 -13.58 -6.78
N PHE A 245 13.63 -14.34 -6.69
CA PHE A 245 13.09 -14.90 -5.45
C PHE A 245 13.27 -16.42 -5.34
N GLY A 246 13.93 -17.07 -6.31
CA GLY A 246 14.18 -18.52 -6.30
C GLY A 246 12.90 -19.36 -6.34
N MET A 247 11.84 -18.81 -6.94
CA MET A 247 10.55 -19.47 -7.13
C MET A 247 10.18 -19.31 -8.59
N SER A 248 10.08 -20.40 -9.34
CA SER A 248 9.68 -20.37 -10.75
C SER A 248 8.35 -19.62 -10.91
N MET A 249 8.43 -18.35 -11.30
CA MET A 249 7.28 -17.49 -11.41
C MET A 249 6.51 -17.86 -12.67
N ALA A 250 5.19 -17.91 -12.51
CA ALA A 250 4.22 -18.11 -13.57
C ALA A 250 4.14 -16.89 -14.50
N ASN A 251 5.22 -16.58 -15.23
CA ASN A 251 5.34 -15.39 -16.10
C ASN A 251 4.22 -15.33 -17.15
N GLY A 252 3.77 -16.49 -17.65
CA GLY A 252 2.60 -16.59 -18.53
C GLY A 252 1.31 -16.14 -17.84
N ALA A 253 1.09 -16.58 -16.60
CA ALA A 253 -0.05 -16.14 -15.79
C ALA A 253 -0.05 -14.63 -15.55
N HIS A 254 1.13 -14.04 -15.30
CA HIS A 254 1.29 -12.62 -15.03
C HIS A 254 0.94 -11.75 -16.26
N ILE A 255 1.48 -12.09 -17.44
CA ILE A 255 1.16 -11.38 -18.68
C ILE A 255 -0.33 -11.51 -19.01
N ALA A 256 -0.88 -12.73 -18.91
CA ALA A 256 -2.29 -12.97 -19.18
C ALA A 256 -3.19 -12.15 -18.24
N GLY A 257 -2.86 -12.14 -16.94
CA GLY A 257 -3.54 -11.31 -15.94
C GLY A 257 -3.50 -9.82 -16.29
N LEU A 258 -2.31 -9.28 -16.59
CA LEU A 258 -2.14 -7.89 -16.98
C LEU A 258 -2.99 -7.53 -18.21
N ALA A 259 -2.97 -8.38 -19.24
CA ALA A 259 -3.75 -8.19 -20.46
C ALA A 259 -5.27 -8.14 -20.17
N VAL A 260 -5.78 -9.01 -19.30
CA VAL A 260 -7.18 -8.99 -18.86
C VAL A 260 -7.52 -7.66 -18.19
N GLY A 261 -6.68 -7.21 -17.24
CA GLY A 261 -6.87 -5.95 -16.54
C GLY A 261 -6.93 -4.74 -17.47
N LEU A 262 -5.98 -4.65 -18.39
CA LEU A 262 -5.92 -3.60 -19.40
C LEU A 262 -7.14 -3.63 -20.34
N ALA A 263 -7.53 -4.80 -20.83
CA ALA A 263 -8.69 -4.95 -21.70
C ALA A 263 -9.99 -4.50 -21.00
N MET A 264 -10.20 -4.92 -19.75
CA MET A 264 -11.38 -4.52 -18.97
C MET A 264 -11.41 -3.02 -18.69
N ALA A 265 -10.27 -2.42 -18.32
CA ALA A 265 -10.19 -0.97 -18.10
C ALA A 265 -10.42 -0.17 -19.39
N PHE A 266 -9.91 -0.66 -20.52
CA PHE A 266 -10.14 -0.06 -21.83
C PHE A 266 -11.64 -0.02 -22.17
N VAL A 267 -12.34 -1.15 -22.04
CA VAL A 267 -13.79 -1.27 -22.30
C VAL A 267 -14.59 -0.35 -21.38
N ASP A 268 -14.32 -0.36 -20.07
CA ASP A 268 -15.02 0.49 -19.10
C ASP A 268 -14.81 1.99 -19.40
N SER A 269 -13.61 2.38 -19.82
CA SER A 269 -13.29 3.77 -20.16
C SER A 269 -13.98 4.24 -21.45
N LEU A 270 -14.21 3.36 -22.42
CA LEU A 270 -14.99 3.68 -23.61
C LEU A 270 -16.46 3.97 -23.25
N ASN A 271 -17.05 3.16 -22.37
CA ASN A 271 -18.43 3.33 -21.95
C ASN A 271 -18.63 4.58 -21.09
N ALA A 272 -17.64 4.95 -20.27
CA ALA A 272 -17.68 6.19 -19.48
C ALA A 272 -17.72 7.45 -20.38
N ARG A 273 -16.97 7.46 -21.50
CA ARG A 273 -16.99 8.57 -22.47
C ARG A 273 -18.32 8.72 -23.20
N LYS A 274 -19.06 7.64 -23.42
CA LYS A 274 -20.37 7.66 -24.07
C LYS A 274 -21.51 8.17 -23.17
N ARG A 275 -21.29 8.24 -21.85
CA ARG A 275 -22.28 8.71 -20.86
C ARG A 275 -22.15 10.21 -20.54
N LYS A 276 -21.10 10.85 -21.03
CA LYS A 276 -20.93 12.31 -21.04
C LYS A 276 -21.49 12.87 -22.33
#